data_AF-A0A8W8IAM4-F1
#
_entry.id   AF-A0A8W8IAM4-F1
#
_cell.length_a   1.000
_cell.length_b   1.000
_cell.length_c   1.000
_cell.angle_alpha   90.00
_cell.angle_beta   90.00
_cell.angle_gamma   90.00
#
_symmetry.space_group_name_H-M   'P 1'
#
loop_
_entity.id
_entity.type
_entity.pdbx_description
1 polymer ?
#
loop_
_entity_poly.entity_id
_entity_poly.type
_entity_poly.pdbx_seq_one_letter_code
_entity_poly.pdbx_strand_id
1 'polypeptide(L)'
;ISTTSSVIVPISKLLMQGNTISTKEGCVCSDTEYCAEFRQDIVSQAEVTSKLNHLRSKLSVNKSSLTSFVRQKTCAVDERTSARNIGYVGVLVILMCSMLIISCDLITLFQLVRKV
;
A
#
# COMPACT_ATOMS: atom_id res chain seq x y z
N ILE A 1 -5.52 3.64 -10.40
CA ILE A 1 -6.39 2.79 -9.54
C ILE A 1 -7.41 2.17 -10.46
N SER A 2 -7.25 0.89 -10.79
CA SER A 2 -8.19 0.16 -11.65
C SER A 2 -8.47 -1.17 -10.99
N THR A 3 -9.62 -1.23 -10.32
CA THR A 3 -10.20 -2.39 -9.65
C THR A 3 -10.73 -3.37 -10.69
N THR A 4 -10.08 -4.51 -10.86
CA THR A 4 -10.68 -5.65 -11.58
C THR A 4 -11.48 -6.47 -10.58
N SER A 5 -12.79 -6.28 -10.57
CA SER A 5 -13.73 -7.11 -9.82
C SER A 5 -13.80 -8.49 -10.47
N SER A 6 -13.23 -9.51 -9.82
CA SER A 6 -13.36 -10.90 -10.24
C SER A 6 -14.74 -11.44 -9.84
N VAL A 7 -15.64 -11.55 -10.82
CA VAL A 7 -16.92 -12.23 -10.63
C VAL A 7 -16.67 -13.74 -10.62
N ILE A 8 -16.85 -14.36 -9.45
CA ILE A 8 -16.77 -15.82 -9.28
C ILE A 8 -18.14 -16.39 -9.66
N VAL A 9 -18.22 -17.09 -10.79
CA VAL A 9 -19.44 -17.79 -11.21
C VAL A 9 -19.34 -19.27 -10.79
N PRO A 10 -20.35 -19.83 -10.09
CA PRO A 10 -20.30 -21.19 -9.60
C PRO A 10 -20.42 -22.23 -10.72
N ILE A 11 -19.63 -23.30 -10.62
CA ILE A 11 -19.51 -24.41 -11.60
C ILE A 11 -20.88 -25.07 -11.90
N SER A 12 -21.83 -25.02 -10.98
CA SER A 12 -23.18 -25.53 -11.15
C SER A 12 -23.98 -24.84 -12.28
N LYS A 13 -23.62 -23.60 -12.64
CA LYS A 13 -24.22 -22.88 -13.78
C LYS A 13 -23.64 -23.29 -15.14
N LEU A 14 -22.46 -23.94 -15.17
CA LEU A 14 -21.80 -24.39 -16.40
C LEU A 14 -22.22 -25.80 -16.83
N LEU A 15 -22.67 -26.65 -15.89
CA LEU A 15 -23.03 -28.05 -16.17
C LEU A 15 -24.50 -28.25 -16.61
N MET A 16 -25.30 -27.19 -16.68
CA MET A 16 -26.72 -27.23 -17.12
C MET A 16 -26.94 -26.60 -18.50
N GLN A 17 -25.88 -26.48 -19.32
CA GLN A 17 -26.00 -26.20 -20.75
C GLN A 17 -25.35 -27.34 -21.52
N GLY A 18 -26.07 -28.46 -21.58
CA GLY A 18 -25.81 -29.48 -22.57
C GLY A 18 -25.89 -28.88 -23.97
N ASN A 19 -24.82 -29.03 -24.73
CA ASN A 19 -24.73 -28.96 -26.18
C ASN A 19 -25.65 -27.96 -26.89
N THR A 20 -25.29 -26.68 -26.88
CA THR A 20 -25.54 -25.82 -28.05
C THR A 20 -24.27 -25.04 -28.35
N ILE A 21 -23.59 -25.44 -29.42
CA ILE A 21 -22.55 -24.64 -30.06
C ILE A 21 -23.25 -23.37 -30.53
N SER A 22 -23.07 -22.27 -29.81
CA SER A 22 -23.38 -20.94 -30.35
C SER A 22 -22.28 -20.63 -31.35
N THR A 23 -22.54 -20.95 -32.63
CA THR A 23 -21.84 -20.32 -33.74
C THR A 23 -22.15 -18.83 -33.69
N LYS A 24 -21.28 -18.08 -32.99
CA LYS A 24 -21.23 -16.64 -33.17
C LYS A 24 -20.55 -16.39 -34.51
N GLU A 25 -21.36 -16.11 -35.52
CA GLU A 25 -20.91 -15.40 -36.71
C GLU A 25 -20.24 -14.09 -36.27
N GLY A 26 -19.01 -13.86 -36.75
CA GLY A 26 -18.32 -12.58 -36.62
C GLY A 26 -17.06 -12.60 -35.77
N CYS A 27 -16.02 -13.29 -36.25
CA CYS A 27 -14.65 -12.79 -36.14
C CYS A 27 -13.99 -12.91 -37.51
N VAL A 28 -13.80 -11.78 -38.20
CA VAL A 28 -12.92 -11.69 -39.37
C VAL A 28 -11.53 -11.37 -38.82
N CYS A 29 -10.67 -12.39 -38.73
CA CYS A 29 -9.24 -12.17 -38.54
C CYS A 29 -8.59 -12.26 -39.92
N SER A 30 -8.06 -11.13 -40.39
CA SER A 30 -7.26 -11.05 -41.62
C SER A 30 -5.90 -11.72 -41.38
N ASP A 31 -5.36 -12.37 -42.41
CA ASP A 31 -4.13 -13.17 -42.42
C ASP A 31 -2.85 -12.41 -42.04
N THR A 32 -2.73 -12.04 -40.77
CA THR A 32 -1.44 -11.78 -40.14
C THR A 32 -1.40 -12.59 -38.85
N GLU A 33 -0.83 -13.79 -38.99
CA GLU A 33 -0.15 -14.60 -37.98
C GLU A 33 -0.75 -14.59 -36.55
N TYR A 34 -1.25 -15.77 -36.17
CA TYR A 34 -1.67 -16.21 -34.83
C TYR A 34 -3.13 -15.99 -34.41
N CYS A 35 -4.02 -16.81 -34.96
CA CYS A 35 -5.14 -17.34 -34.17
C CYS A 35 -4.64 -18.56 -33.40
N ALA A 36 -4.22 -18.38 -32.15
CA ALA A 36 -3.80 -19.49 -31.30
C ALA A 36 -5.01 -20.36 -30.93
N GLU A 37 -4.96 -21.64 -31.31
CA GLU A 37 -5.92 -22.64 -30.91
C GLU A 37 -5.96 -22.74 -29.38
N PHE A 38 -7.12 -22.44 -28.77
CA PHE A 38 -7.27 -22.48 -27.32
C PHE A 38 -7.36 -23.94 -26.85
N ARG A 39 -6.20 -24.57 -26.63
CA ARG A 39 -6.11 -25.88 -25.97
C ARG A 39 -6.32 -25.68 -24.47
N GLN A 40 -7.49 -26.06 -23.99
CA GLN A 40 -7.80 -26.06 -22.56
C GLN A 40 -7.36 -27.41 -21.97
N ASP A 41 -6.10 -27.50 -21.54
CA ASP A 41 -5.65 -28.66 -20.75
C ASP A 41 -6.37 -28.63 -19.39
N ILE A 42 -7.02 -29.73 -19.02
CA ILE A 42 -7.65 -29.89 -17.70
C ILE A 42 -6.54 -30.07 -16.66
N VAL A 43 -5.94 -28.96 -16.25
CA VAL A 43 -4.91 -28.94 -15.21
C VAL A 43 -5.58 -29.14 -13.86
N SER A 44 -5.15 -30.17 -13.12
CA SER A 44 -5.61 -30.44 -11.76
C SER A 44 -5.36 -29.23 -10.85
N GLN A 45 -6.32 -28.87 -9.99
CA GLN A 45 -6.20 -27.72 -9.08
C GLN A 45 -4.95 -27.79 -8.17
N ALA A 46 -4.45 -28.99 -7.89
CA ALA A 46 -3.24 -29.22 -7.14
C ALA A 46 -1.98 -28.66 -7.84
N GLU A 47 -1.91 -28.74 -9.18
CA GLU A 47 -0.77 -28.28 -9.96
C GLU A 47 -0.75 -26.75 -10.10
N VAL A 48 -1.91 -26.13 -10.23
CA VAL A 48 -2.02 -24.65 -10.24
C VAL A 48 -1.56 -24.08 -8.90
N THR A 49 -1.98 -24.70 -7.80
CA THR A 49 -1.63 -24.25 -6.45
C THR A 49 -0.14 -24.40 -6.15
N SER A 50 0.49 -25.49 -6.62
CA SER A 50 1.92 -25.71 -6.44
C SER A 50 2.75 -24.68 -7.22
N LYS A 51 2.41 -24.39 -8.48
CA LYS A 51 3.06 -23.37 -9.29
C LYS A 51 2.90 -21.97 -8.68
N LEU A 52 1.71 -21.65 -8.17
CA LEU A 52 1.42 -20.40 -7.49
C LEU A 52 2.24 -20.23 -6.20
N ASN A 53 2.38 -21.28 -5.41
CA ASN A 53 3.18 -21.26 -4.18
C ASN A 53 4.68 -21.16 -4.47
N HIS A 54 5.16 -21.81 -5.52
CA HIS A 54 6.53 -21.69 -5.99
C HIS A 54 6.85 -20.28 -6.52
N LEU A 55 5.90 -19.63 -7.20
CA LEU A 55 6.05 -18.23 -7.61
C LEU A 55 6.02 -17.29 -6.38
N ARG A 56 5.11 -17.52 -5.44
CA ARG A 56 5.06 -16.76 -4.19
C ARG A 56 6.32 -16.88 -3.37
N SER A 57 6.91 -18.06 -3.26
CA SER A 57 8.16 -18.25 -2.51
C SER A 57 9.33 -17.51 -3.17
N LYS A 58 9.39 -17.49 -4.51
CA LYS A 58 10.41 -16.72 -5.26
C LYS A 58 10.22 -15.20 -5.18
N LEU A 59 8.97 -14.72 -5.08
CA LEU A 59 8.66 -13.29 -4.96
C LEU A 59 8.57 -12.81 -3.51
N SER A 60 8.58 -13.71 -2.54
CA SER A 60 8.49 -13.38 -1.11
C SER A 60 9.82 -12.79 -0.64
N VAL A 61 9.89 -11.47 -0.60
CA VAL A 61 11.02 -10.73 -0.02
C VAL A 61 10.80 -10.50 1.47
N ASN A 62 11.87 -10.60 2.25
CA ASN A 62 11.83 -10.28 3.68
C ASN A 62 11.54 -8.79 3.86
N LYS A 63 10.35 -8.45 4.35
CA LYS A 63 9.90 -7.06 4.48
C LYS A 63 10.75 -6.25 5.46
N SER A 64 11.33 -6.89 6.48
CA SER A 64 12.15 -6.23 7.49
C SER A 64 13.52 -5.80 6.95
N SER A 65 14.02 -6.45 5.90
CA SER A 65 15.28 -6.06 5.24
C SER A 65 15.08 -5.12 4.04
N LEU A 66 13.85 -4.72 3.73
CA LEU A 66 13.58 -3.79 2.64
C LEU A 66 14.06 -2.38 3.01
N THR A 67 14.70 -1.71 2.05
CA THR A 67 15.07 -0.29 2.18
C THR A 67 13.85 0.61 2.42
N SER A 68 12.67 0.25 1.90
CA SER A 68 11.42 0.96 2.18
C SER A 68 10.99 0.87 3.66
N PHE A 69 11.20 -0.28 4.31
CA PHE A 69 10.92 -0.46 5.72
C PHE A 69 11.91 0.33 6.59
N VAL A 70 13.18 0.36 6.21
CA VAL A 70 14.19 1.21 6.86
C VAL A 70 13.83 2.69 6.71
N ARG A 71 13.49 3.14 5.50
CA ARG A 71 13.10 4.53 5.19
C ARG A 71 11.79 5.00 5.82
N GLN A 72 10.95 4.06 6.28
CA GLN A 72 9.78 4.42 7.08
C GLN A 72 10.17 4.81 8.51
N LYS A 73 11.24 4.21 9.04
CA LYS A 73 11.76 4.47 10.39
C LYS A 73 12.78 5.60 10.40
N THR A 74 13.42 5.87 9.26
CA THR A 74 14.42 6.91 9.12
C THR A 74 14.04 7.84 7.99
N CYS A 75 13.76 9.11 8.32
CA CYS A 75 13.63 10.14 7.31
C CYS A 75 14.97 10.30 6.57
N ALA A 76 14.91 10.60 5.27
CA ALA A 76 16.09 11.05 4.56
C ALA A 76 16.59 12.34 5.22
N VAL A 77 17.91 12.45 5.42
CA VAL A 77 18.52 13.68 5.96
C VAL A 77 18.24 14.80 4.96
N ASP A 78 17.36 15.72 5.35
CA ASP A 78 17.02 16.90 4.55
C ASP A 78 17.90 18.07 4.99
N GLU A 79 18.99 18.28 4.26
CA GLU A 79 19.94 19.38 4.47
C GLU A 79 19.41 20.74 3.98
N ARG A 80 18.15 20.82 3.51
CA ARG A 80 17.58 22.11 3.07
C ARG A 80 17.49 23.05 4.26
N THR A 81 18.25 24.13 4.17
CA THR A 81 18.30 25.21 5.17
C THR A 81 16.91 25.74 5.54
N SER A 82 15.97 25.76 4.59
CA SER A 82 14.57 26.16 4.83
C SER A 82 13.88 25.29 5.88
N ALA A 83 14.00 23.96 5.82
CA ALA A 83 13.35 23.05 6.75
C ALA A 83 13.93 23.20 8.18
N ARG A 84 15.25 23.34 8.27
CA ARG A 84 15.95 23.55 9.55
C ARG A 84 15.58 24.88 10.20
N ASN A 85 15.52 25.96 9.43
CA ASN A 85 15.18 27.28 9.93
C ASN A 85 13.75 27.35 10.47
N ILE A 86 12.79 26.75 9.75
CA ILE A 86 11.39 26.68 10.20
C ILE A 86 11.29 25.88 11.52
N GLY A 87 12.06 24.78 11.64
CA GLY A 87 12.15 24.01 12.88
C GLY A 87 12.62 24.85 14.07
N TYR A 88 13.67 25.66 13.90
CA TYR A 88 14.16 26.54 14.97
C TYR A 88 13.14 27.59 15.40
N VAL A 89 12.44 28.21 14.44
CA VAL A 89 11.38 29.19 14.75
C VAL A 89 10.26 28.53 15.57
N GLY A 90 9.85 27.32 15.19
CA GLY A 90 8.84 26.56 15.94
C GLY A 90 9.26 26.28 17.38
N VAL A 91 10.49 25.81 17.59
CA VAL A 91 11.04 25.57 18.94
C VAL A 91 11.06 26.86 19.77
N LEU A 92 11.47 27.99 19.17
CA LEU A 92 11.52 29.27 19.85
C LEU A 92 10.14 29.72 20.32
N VAL A 93 9.11 29.59 19.48
CA VAL A 93 7.73 29.95 19.85
C VAL A 93 7.21 29.09 21.01
N ILE A 94 7.46 27.78 20.98
CA ILE A 94 7.03 26.86 22.06
C ILE A 94 7.70 27.24 23.38
N LEU A 95 9.01 27.51 23.37
CA LEU A 95 9.76 27.93 24.56
C LEU A 95 9.28 29.27 25.11
N MET A 96 8.98 30.24 24.24
CA MET A 96 8.45 31.54 24.68
C MET A 96 7.10 31.38 25.38
N CYS A 97 6.18 30.60 24.81
CA CYS A 97 4.88 30.36 25.42
C CYS A 97 4.99 29.63 26.77
N SER A 98 5.83 28.61 26.87
CA SER A 98 6.01 27.86 28.12
C SER A 98 6.65 28.71 29.22
N MET A 99 7.65 29.52 28.89
CA MET A 99 8.30 30.43 29.84
C MET A 99 7.34 31.49 30.37
N LEU A 100 6.43 32.01 29.54
CA LEU A 100 5.42 32.96 29.99
C LEU A 100 4.49 32.34 31.05
N ILE A 101 3.99 31.13 30.80
CA ILE A 101 3.13 30.40 31.76
C ILE A 101 3.88 30.19 33.07
N ILE A 102 5.10 29.65 33.00
CA ILE A 102 5.95 29.40 34.18
C ILE A 102 6.22 30.70 34.94
N SER A 103 6.49 31.81 34.23
CA SER A 103 6.77 33.10 34.87
C SER A 103 5.56 33.65 35.63
N CYS A 104 4.35 33.51 35.10
CA CYS A 104 3.12 33.91 35.78
C CYS A 104 2.94 33.13 37.10
N ASP A 105 3.17 31.82 37.07
CA ASP A 105 3.09 30.96 38.24
C ASP A 105 4.16 31.31 39.27
N LEU A 106 5.41 31.53 38.83
CA LEU A 106 6.52 31.93 39.71
C LEU A 106 6.28 33.29 40.37
N ILE A 107 5.75 34.28 39.65
CA ILE A 107 5.41 35.59 40.20
C ILE A 107 4.35 35.43 41.30
N THR A 108 3.31 34.63 41.03
CA THR A 108 2.23 34.38 41.98
C THR A 108 2.75 33.68 43.24
N LEU A 109 3.59 32.65 43.07
CA LEU A 109 4.22 31.94 44.17
C LEU A 109 5.15 32.85 44.98
N PHE A 110 5.96 33.68 44.32
CA PHE A 110 6.87 34.62 44.99
C PHE A 110 6.11 35.65 45.82
N GLN A 111 4.98 36.15 45.32
CA GLN A 111 4.11 37.07 46.08
C GLN A 111 3.50 36.40 47.30
N LEU A 112 3.13 35.12 47.22
CA LEU A 112 2.60 34.35 48.36
C LEU A 112 3.68 34.11 49.40
N VAL A 113 4.87 33.63 48.99
CA VAL A 113 5.99 33.37 49.90
C VAL A 113 6.46 34.65 50.58
N ARG A 114 6.48 35.81 49.88
CA ARG A 114 6.85 37.09 50.49
C ARG A 114 5.82 37.63 51.50
N LYS A 115 4.57 37.16 51.43
CA LYS A 115 3.48 37.57 52.33
C LYS A 115 3.37 36.71 53.59
N VAL A 116 3.95 35.50 53.59
CA VAL A 116 4.04 34.58 54.74
C VAL A 116 5.25 34.96 55.58
#